data_AF-A0A2R4ZRH7-F1
#
_entry.id   AF-A0A2R4ZRH7-F1
#
_cell.length_a   1.000
_cell.length_b   1.000
_cell.length_c   1.000
_cell.angle_alpha   90.00
_cell.angle_beta   90.00
_cell.angle_gamma   90.00
#
_symmetry.space_group_name_H-M   'P 1'
#
loop_
_entity.id
_entity.type
_entity.pdbx_description
1 polymer ?
#
loop_
_entity_poly.entity_id
_entity_poly.type
_entity_poly.pdbx_seq_one_letter_code
_entity_poly.pdbx_strand_id
1 'polypeptide(L)' 'MIRSLEPDNIDIPKGVVIRMEKRNRSIYIVFECHEDRILTCRSTADEILMLIDSAIKSLEGFDDSKIGSYGLAK' A
#
# COMPACT_ATOMS: atom_id res chain seq x y z
N MET A 1 -9.67 -8.90 4.36
CA MET A 1 -8.97 -8.04 3.38
C MET A 1 -7.79 -7.24 3.93
N ILE A 2 -7.46 -7.30 5.24
CA ILE A 2 -6.31 -6.53 5.81
C ILE A 2 -4.95 -7.21 5.60
N ARG A 3 -4.91 -8.50 5.25
CA ARG A 3 -3.66 -9.28 5.05
C ARG A 3 -2.81 -8.86 3.85
N SER A 4 -3.31 -7.99 2.96
CA SER A 4 -2.52 -7.53 1.79
C SER A 4 -1.57 -6.37 2.11
N LEU A 5 -1.64 -5.80 3.32
CA LEU A 5 -0.77 -4.71 3.77
C LEU A 5 0.10 -5.10 4.97
N GLU A 6 0.06 -6.37 5.41
CA GLU A 6 1.09 -6.86 6.32
C GLU A 6 2.44 -6.81 5.56
N PRO A 7 3.53 -6.33 6.18
CA PRO A 7 4.84 -6.17 5.55
C PRO A 7 5.53 -7.51 5.28
N ASP A 8 4.77 -8.58 5.03
CA ASP A 8 5.28 -9.95 4.83
C ASP A 8 6.11 -10.08 3.54
N ASN A 9 6.06 -9.08 2.63
CA ASN A 9 6.75 -9.09 1.34
C ASN A 9 7.75 -7.93 1.14
N ILE A 10 8.02 -7.09 2.14
CA ILE A 10 9.00 -6.00 2.00
C ILE A 10 10.29 -6.44 2.70
N ASP A 11 11.33 -6.76 1.93
CA ASP A 11 12.68 -6.95 2.46
C ASP A 11 13.15 -5.64 3.09
N ILE A 12 13.02 -5.52 4.40
CA ILE A 12 13.38 -4.29 5.13
C ILE A 12 14.92 -4.22 5.18
N PRO A 13 15.54 -3.17 4.61
CA PRO A 13 16.99 -3.01 4.67
C PRO A 13 17.47 -2.82 6.11
N LYS A 14 18.69 -3.27 6.42
CA LYS A 14 19.31 -3.02 7.73
C LYS A 14 19.34 -1.51 8.03
N GLY A 15 18.88 -1.14 9.23
CA GLY A 15 18.84 0.27 9.68
C GLY A 15 17.57 1.02 9.26
N VAL A 16 16.60 0.33 8.65
CA VAL A 16 15.25 0.85 8.38
C VAL A 16 14.27 0.11 9.28
N VAL A 17 13.32 0.85 9.85
CA VAL A 17 12.21 0.31 10.63
C VAL A 17 10.92 0.82 10.03
N ILE A 18 10.02 -0.12 9.71
CA ILE A 18 8.70 0.19 9.16
C ILE A 18 7.68 -0.33 10.15
N ARG A 19 6.82 0.56 10.65
CA ARG A 19 5.68 0.18 11.48
C ARG A 19 4.40 0.63 10.78
N MET A 20 3.44 -0.27 10.71
CA MET A 20 2.12 0.02 10.13
C MET A 20 1.05 -0.19 11.18
N GLU A 21 0.19 0.81 11.33
CA GLU A 21 -0.92 0.77 12.27
C GLU A 21 -2.20 1.24 11.57
N LYS A 22 -3.26 0.45 11.70
CA LYS A 22 -4.59 0.89 11.28
C LYS A 22 -5.26 1.60 12.45
N ARG A 23 -5.64 2.87 12.26
CA ARG A 23 -6.48 3.61 13.20
C ARG A 23 -7.73 4.12 12.49
N ASN A 24 -8.90 3.72 12.98
CA ASN A 24 -10.19 4.08 12.37
C ASN A 24 -10.25 3.72 10.86
N ARG A 25 -10.39 4.75 10.01
CA ARG A 25 -10.43 4.67 8.55
C ARG A 25 -9.09 5.05 7.89
N SER A 26 -8.01 5.12 8.67
CA SER A 26 -6.70 5.55 8.22
C SER A 26 -5.66 4.46 8.46
N ILE A 27 -4.70 4.39 7.55
CA ILE A 27 -3.49 3.58 7.69
C ILE A 27 -2.36 4.55 8.01
N TYR A 28 -1.67 4.32 9.12
CA TYR A 28 -0.49 5.05 9.53
C TYR A 28 0.74 4.21 9.24
N ILE A 29 1.68 4.79 8.49
CA ILE A 29 2.95 4.17 8.18
C ILE A 29 4.03 5.04 8.82
N VAL A 30 4.75 4.47 9.78
CA VAL A 30 5.88 5.12 10.45
C VAL A 30 7.15 4.56 9.87
N PHE A 31 7.98 5.46 9.36
CA PHE A 31 9.25 5.17 8.73
C PHE A 31 10.38 5.73 9.58
N GLU A 32 11.22 4.86 10.10
CA GLU A 32 12.38 5.21 10.92
C GLU A 32 13.66 4.74 10.26
N CYS A 33 14.67 5.61 10.31
CA CYS A 33 15.82 5.57 9.43
C CYS A 33 17.00 6.24 10.12
N HIS A 34 18.20 5.65 10.05
CA HIS A 34 19.42 6.38 10.40
C HIS A 34 19.79 7.39 9.30
N GLU A 35 20.28 8.56 9.70
CA GLU A 35 20.60 9.67 8.78
C GLU A 35 21.62 9.28 7.68
N ASP A 36 22.59 8.42 8.00
CA ASP A 36 23.59 7.91 7.05
C ASP A 36 23.00 6.99 5.97
N ARG A 37 21.73 6.61 6.09
CA ARG A 37 20.99 5.74 5.17
C ARG A 37 19.84 6.44 4.45
N ILE A 38 19.81 7.78 4.46
CA ILE A 38 18.69 8.57 3.91
C ILE A 38 18.30 8.19 2.48
N LEU A 39 19.26 7.84 1.62
CA LEU A 39 18.98 7.41 0.24
C LEU A 39 18.28 6.05 0.19
N THR A 40 18.71 5.08 1.01
CA THR A 40 18.04 3.79 1.15
C THR A 40 16.62 3.98 1.67
N CYS A 41 16.45 4.84 2.69
CA CYS A 41 15.13 5.13 3.25
C CYS A 41 14.20 5.78 2.24
N ARG A 42 14.70 6.72 1.45
CA ARG A 42 13.95 7.32 0.34
C ARG A 42 13.49 6.25 -0.65
N SER A 43 14.40 5.40 -1.14
CA SER A 43 14.04 4.36 -2.11
C SER A 43 12.99 3.39 -1.57
N THR A 44 13.12 2.96 -0.32
CA THR A 44 12.11 2.08 0.30
C THR A 44 10.77 2.78 0.52
N ALA A 45 10.76 4.08 0.85
CA ALA A 45 9.53 4.85 0.91
C ALA A 45 8.84 4.97 -0.46
N ASP A 46 9.62 5.20 -1.53
CA ASP A 46 9.10 5.25 -2.91
C ASP A 46 8.47 3.90 -3.31
N GLU A 47 9.10 2.77 -2.97
CA GLU A 47 8.55 1.43 -3.21
C GLU A 47 7.21 1.20 -2.50
N ILE A 48 7.10 1.60 -1.23
CA ILE A 48 5.85 1.49 -0.47
C ILE A 48 4.74 2.33 -1.11
N LEU A 49 5.05 3.57 -1.51
CA LEU A 49 4.09 4.44 -2.15
C LEU A 49 3.59 3.85 -3.48
N MET A 50 4.47 3.22 -4.25
CA MET A 50 4.09 2.51 -5.47
C MET A 50 3.15 1.33 -5.19
N LEU A 51 3.42 0.55 -4.13
CA LEU A 51 2.54 -0.56 -3.73
C LEU A 51 1.17 -0.06 -3.28
N ILE A 52 1.12 1.05 -2.53
CA ILE A 52 -0.14 1.69 -2.12
C ILE A 52 -0.93 2.18 -3.34
N ASP A 53 -0.26 2.85 -4.28
CA ASP A 53 -0.90 3.33 -5.52
C ASP A 53 -1.47 2.16 -6.33
N SER A 54 -0.72 1.07 -6.46
CA SER A 54 -1.20 -0.15 -7.12
C SER A 54 -2.41 -0.76 -6.41
N ALA A 55 -2.41 -0.80 -5.08
CA ALA A 55 -3.54 -1.28 -4.30
C ALA A 55 -4.79 -0.39 -4.48
N ILE A 56 -4.63 0.93 -4.50
CA ILE A 56 -5.72 1.89 -4.75
C ILE A 56 -6.31 1.67 -6.14
N LYS A 57 -5.48 1.65 -7.18
CA LYS A 57 -5.92 1.40 -8.57
C LYS A 57 -6.64 0.07 -8.73
N SER A 58 -6.18 -0.96 -8.02
CA SER A 58 -6.85 -2.26 -8.01
C SER A 58 -8.25 -2.13 -7.41
N LEU A 59 -8.39 -1.43 -6.28
CA LEU A 59 -9.69 -1.19 -5.63
C LEU A 59 -10.63 -0.34 -6.49
N GLU A 60 -10.12 0.69 -7.17
CA GLU A 60 -10.89 1.53 -8.11
C GLU A 60 -11.35 0.72 -9.34
N GLY A 61 -10.48 -0.13 -9.89
CA GLY A 61 -10.83 -1.03 -10.99
C GLY A 61 -11.89 -2.08 -10.65
N PHE A 62 -12.07 -2.39 -9.36
CA PHE A 62 -13.18 -3.23 -8.88
C PHE A 62 -14.52 -2.47 -8.74
N ASP A 63 -14.51 -1.14 -8.69
CA ASP A 63 -15.71 -0.33 -8.51
C ASP A 63 -16.44 -0.05 -9.84
N ASP A 64 -15.74 -0.14 -10.98
CA ASP A 64 -16.29 0.19 -12.31
C ASP A 64 -17.03 -0.97 -13.02
N SER A 65 -17.21 -2.12 -12.37
CA SER A 65 -17.73 -3.33 -13.04
C SER A 65 -19.04 -3.91 -12.47
N LYS A 66 -19.77 -3.18 -11.62
CA LYS A 66 -21.13 -3.57 -11.22
C LYS A 66 -22.10 -2.39 -11.07
N ILE A 67 -22.55 -1.79 -12.17
CA ILE A 67 -23.94 -1.35 -12.43
C ILE A 67 -24.03 -1.02 -13.93
N GLY A 68 -24.79 -1.79 -14.70
CA GLY A 68 -25.24 -1.38 -16.03
C GLY A 68 -24.69 -2.17 -17.22
N SER A 69 -25.06 -3.46 -17.34
CA SER A 69 -25.34 -4.13 -18.63
C SER A 69 -25.64 -5.63 -18.54
N TYR A 70 -25.84 -6.21 -17.35
CA TYR A 70 -26.66 -7.43 -17.23
C TYR A 70 -28.12 -7.03 -17.07
N GLY A 71 -28.83 -6.90 -18.19
CA GLY A 71 -30.29 -6.83 -18.18
C GLY A 71 -30.85 -5.85 -19.20
N LEU A 72 -30.99 -6.31 -20.44
CA LEU A 72 -32.27 -6.29 -21.15
C LEU A 72 -32.12 -7.20 -22.38
N ALA A 73 -32.42 -8.48 -22.16
CA ALA A 73 -32.97 -9.30 -23.22
C ALA A 73 -34.34 -8.73 -23.57
N LYS A 74 -34.53 -8.34 -24.83
CA LYS A 74 -35.75 -8.54 -25.61
C LYS A 74 -35.43 -8.40 -27.08
#